data_AF-U5DHW0-F1
#
_entry.id   AF-U5DHW0-F1
#
_cell.length_a   1.000
_cell.length_b   1.000
_cell.length_c   1.000
_cell.angle_alpha   90.00
_cell.angle_beta   90.00
_cell.angle_gamma   90.00
#
_symmetry.space_group_name_H-M   'P 1'
#
loop_
_entity.id
_entity.type
_entity.pdbx_description
1 polymer ?
#
loop_
_entity_poly.entity_id
_entity_poly.type
_entity_poly.pdbx_seq_one_letter_code
_entity_poly.pdbx_strand_id
1 'polypeptide(L)'
;MHPLYPIFKHGMNGCFTFLNSHIDRILATDAVSRRQHFLLRCLRENCSNISMESSYKTKCTIHSLSQSDISRIVRSIVPPLDPGRHKGQAGKIAVIGGCREYTGAPYFAAISALKIGADLSHVFCTTDAATVIKSYSPELIVHPVLEESYNLRSENKLPTSKRVLADVVKWMERFDCLIIGPGLGRDPFLLECVSEIIQHARKENIPLVIDGDGLFLVTNNLELVKGYHLTVLTPNVNEYKRLIQKVLECDVSDEDAPQQLQMLSKRLGGVTILQKGKNDLISDGETVEMVSIFGSPRRCGGQGDILSGSVALFSSWARSMKATRGAGFTENPMILGSIAGSALLRRAASLAFENKKRSTLTTDIIECLGRSVHVKLGNLWLFSTMCALSLCTSKPQLLVVATLPILNPNTERDNPNSYHNQPKYPITSVCREEVKTWALPEIRRVMLLISAFSCLDITERRYVTAGIRFKIAVCSVLEMKYKLPEKRF
;
A
#
# COMPACT_ATOMS: atom_id res chain seq x y z
N MET A 1 87.33 5.96 41.12
CA MET A 1 86.85 5.35 42.37
C MET A 1 85.43 4.84 42.14
N HIS A 2 85.25 3.53 42.23
CA HIS A 2 83.96 2.82 42.35
C HIS A 2 83.71 2.54 43.86
N PRO A 3 82.55 1.99 44.32
CA PRO A 3 81.39 1.41 43.61
C PRO A 3 80.02 1.91 44.22
N LEU A 4 78.78 1.51 43.88
CA LEU A 4 78.12 0.28 43.37
C LEU A 4 76.84 0.67 42.55
N TYR A 5 76.32 -0.28 41.76
CA TYR A 5 75.24 -0.22 40.75
C TYR A 5 74.14 -1.29 41.12
N PRO A 6 72.98 -1.51 40.41
CA PRO A 6 72.12 -0.60 39.60
C PRO A 6 70.56 -0.96 39.45
N ILE A 7 69.85 -0.13 38.62
CA ILE A 7 68.74 -0.40 37.63
C ILE A 7 67.20 -0.37 37.98
N PHE A 8 66.49 0.72 37.53
CA PHE A 8 65.37 0.89 36.52
C PHE A 8 64.19 -0.14 36.37
N LYS A 9 62.89 0.13 36.01
CA LYS A 9 62.10 1.26 35.42
C LYS A 9 60.55 0.98 35.38
N HIS A 10 59.72 2.06 35.50
CA HIS A 10 58.34 2.40 34.99
C HIS A 10 57.10 1.47 35.18
N GLY A 11 55.86 1.94 35.37
CA GLY A 11 55.24 3.29 35.34
C GLY A 11 53.76 3.26 35.80
N MET A 12 53.24 4.41 36.25
CA MET A 12 52.03 4.63 37.07
C MET A 12 50.85 5.27 36.32
N ASN A 13 49.62 4.90 36.76
CA ASN A 13 48.45 5.69 37.22
C ASN A 13 47.97 6.92 36.40
N GLY A 14 46.69 7.30 36.37
CA GLY A 14 45.49 6.86 37.10
C GLY A 14 44.40 7.94 37.02
N CYS A 15 43.14 7.48 37.14
CA CYS A 15 41.89 8.10 37.62
C CYS A 15 41.88 9.59 38.03
N PHE A 16 40.80 10.34 37.70
CA PHE A 16 39.93 11.04 38.69
C PHE A 16 38.74 11.81 38.03
N THR A 17 37.76 12.09 38.88
CA THR A 17 36.32 12.34 38.71
C THR A 17 35.86 13.81 38.74
N PHE A 18 34.64 14.08 38.21
CA PHE A 18 33.58 15.02 38.66
C PHE A 18 33.85 16.54 38.91
N LEU A 19 33.17 17.46 38.18
CA LEU A 19 31.98 18.25 38.60
C LEU A 19 31.72 19.50 37.70
N ASN A 20 30.44 19.66 37.31
CA ASN A 20 29.58 20.85 37.08
C ASN A 20 30.06 22.23 36.54
N SER A 21 29.35 22.62 35.46
CA SER A 21 28.58 23.87 35.19
C SER A 21 29.22 25.27 35.10
N HIS A 22 28.88 25.90 33.97
CA HIS A 22 28.79 27.34 33.64
C HIS A 22 30.05 28.22 33.68
N ILE A 23 30.49 28.68 32.49
CA ILE A 23 30.69 30.10 32.12
C ILE A 23 30.84 30.16 30.59
N ASP A 24 29.90 30.84 29.94
CA ASP A 24 30.07 31.39 28.60
C ASP A 24 31.03 32.60 28.67
N ARG A 25 32.06 32.62 27.82
CA ARG A 25 32.60 33.83 27.17
C ARG A 25 33.63 33.48 26.10
N ILE A 26 33.16 33.57 24.85
CA ILE A 26 33.80 34.15 23.66
C ILE A 26 35.33 34.25 23.71
N LEU A 27 36.02 33.44 22.89
CA LEU A 27 36.97 33.89 21.86
C LEU A 27 37.36 32.72 20.94
N ALA A 28 37.57 33.06 19.67
CA ALA A 28 37.62 32.18 18.51
C ALA A 28 38.68 31.06 18.60
N THR A 29 38.30 29.84 18.20
CA THR A 29 39.25 28.75 17.93
C THR A 29 39.01 28.14 16.55
N ASP A 30 39.71 28.77 15.61
CA ASP A 30 40.50 28.24 14.50
C ASP A 30 40.07 26.94 13.77
N ALA A 31 40.12 26.99 12.43
CA ALA A 31 39.80 25.87 11.53
C ALA A 31 40.70 24.63 11.77
N VAL A 32 41.85 24.83 12.40
CA VAL A 32 42.80 23.78 12.79
C VAL A 32 42.24 22.89 13.91
N SER A 33 41.56 23.46 14.91
CA SER A 33 40.95 22.67 16.01
C SER A 33 39.79 21.79 15.54
N ARG A 34 39.05 22.24 14.51
CA ARG A 34 37.98 21.44 13.87
C ARG A 34 38.53 20.24 13.08
N ARG A 35 39.67 20.40 12.41
CA ARG A 35 40.35 19.27 11.74
C ARG A 35 40.94 18.27 12.73
N GLN A 36 41.50 18.74 13.85
CA GLN A 36 42.04 17.85 14.89
C GLN A 36 40.94 17.08 15.64
N HIS A 37 39.79 17.70 15.95
CA HIS A 37 38.64 16.98 16.52
C HIS A 37 38.02 15.97 15.55
N PHE A 38 38.00 16.27 14.25
CA PHE A 38 37.55 15.32 13.22
C PHE A 38 38.47 14.11 13.12
N LEU A 39 39.80 14.32 13.09
CA LEU A 39 40.79 13.24 13.09
C LEU A 39 40.78 12.40 14.37
N LEU A 40 40.59 13.01 15.55
CA LEU A 40 40.43 12.29 16.81
C LEU A 40 39.13 11.47 16.84
N ARG A 41 38.07 11.90 16.16
CA ARG A 41 36.82 11.13 16.02
C ARG A 41 37.01 9.93 15.09
N CYS A 42 37.71 10.12 13.96
CA CYS A 42 38.04 9.03 13.03
C CYS A 42 39.00 7.98 13.62
N LEU A 43 39.88 8.37 14.55
CA LEU A 43 40.81 7.43 15.20
C LEU A 43 40.19 6.72 16.42
N ARG A 44 39.10 7.24 17.00
CA ARG A 44 38.39 6.60 18.12
C ARG A 44 37.41 5.52 17.67
N GLU A 45 37.07 5.46 16.38
CA GLU A 45 36.24 4.41 15.76
C GLU A 45 36.95 3.05 15.61
N ASN A 46 38.25 2.94 15.92
CA ASN A 46 39.01 1.69 15.75
C ASN A 46 39.41 0.96 17.05
N CYS A 47 38.94 1.37 18.22
CA CYS A 47 39.19 0.64 19.47
C CYS A 47 37.98 0.65 20.41
N SER A 48 37.05 -0.28 20.22
CA SER A 48 36.14 -0.76 21.27
C SER A 48 35.73 -2.22 21.05
N ASN A 49 36.72 -3.12 21.00
CA ASN A 49 36.48 -4.52 21.35
C ASN A 49 36.50 -4.61 22.88
N ILE A 50 35.33 -4.51 23.50
CA ILE A 50 35.09 -5.03 24.85
C ILE A 50 33.85 -5.91 24.78
N SER A 51 34.09 -7.18 25.02
CA SER A 51 33.19 -8.31 25.04
C SER A 51 31.98 -8.13 25.97
N MET A 52 30.77 -8.21 25.42
CA MET A 52 29.61 -8.81 26.11
C MET A 52 28.79 -9.63 25.11
N GLU A 53 28.80 -10.94 25.37
CA GLU A 53 27.81 -11.97 25.05
C GLU A 53 27.29 -12.11 23.62
N SER A 54 27.96 -13.03 22.91
CA SER A 54 27.43 -13.84 21.82
C SER A 54 26.22 -14.68 22.28
N SER A 55 25.03 -14.35 21.79
CA SER A 55 24.00 -15.34 21.43
C SER A 55 22.92 -14.74 20.53
N TYR A 56 22.63 -15.44 19.42
CA TYR A 56 21.56 -15.21 18.43
C TYR A 56 21.78 -14.14 17.33
N LYS A 57 22.87 -14.24 16.54
CA LYS A 57 22.84 -13.73 15.15
C LYS A 57 22.19 -14.78 14.24
N THR A 58 20.88 -14.97 14.36
CA THR A 58 20.12 -15.66 13.32
C THR A 58 20.12 -14.75 12.09
N LYS A 59 20.61 -15.24 10.95
CA LYS A 59 20.67 -14.46 9.71
C LYS A 59 19.24 -14.15 9.26
N CYS A 60 18.75 -12.94 9.55
CA CYS A 60 17.47 -12.45 9.06
C CYS A 60 17.51 -12.44 7.53
N THR A 61 16.71 -13.30 6.89
CA THR A 61 16.65 -13.39 5.44
C THR A 61 15.54 -12.48 4.95
N ILE A 62 15.91 -11.48 4.15
CA ILE A 62 14.95 -10.58 3.49
C ILE A 62 14.47 -11.26 2.22
N HIS A 63 13.15 -11.42 2.09
CA HIS A 63 12.54 -11.86 0.85
C HIS A 63 12.05 -10.64 0.06
N SER A 64 12.80 -10.28 -0.99
CA SER A 64 12.38 -9.23 -1.93
C SER A 64 11.37 -9.82 -2.90
N LEU A 65 10.12 -9.33 -2.85
CA LEU A 65 9.04 -9.90 -3.63
C LEU A 65 9.07 -9.41 -5.08
N SER A 66 9.04 -10.35 -6.02
CA SER A 66 8.89 -10.03 -7.43
C SER A 66 7.44 -9.62 -7.76
N GLN A 67 7.24 -8.98 -8.93
CA GLN A 67 5.88 -8.68 -9.41
C GLN A 67 5.03 -9.95 -9.57
N SER A 68 5.64 -11.06 -9.99
CA SER A 68 4.97 -12.37 -10.09
C SER A 68 4.53 -12.91 -8.74
N ASP A 69 5.35 -12.78 -7.70
CA ASP A 69 5.01 -13.24 -6.35
C ASP A 69 3.82 -12.46 -5.80
N ILE A 70 3.86 -11.13 -5.92
CA ILE A 70 2.77 -10.25 -5.51
C ILE A 70 1.49 -10.56 -6.28
N SER A 71 1.57 -10.74 -7.61
CA SER A 71 0.40 -11.13 -8.41
C SER A 71 -0.16 -12.49 -8.01
N ARG A 72 0.68 -13.45 -7.61
CA ARG A 72 0.23 -14.75 -7.09
C ARG A 72 -0.49 -14.61 -5.75
N ILE A 73 0.07 -13.81 -4.83
CA ILE A 73 -0.54 -13.52 -3.52
C ILE A 73 -1.90 -12.84 -3.69
N VAL A 74 -1.97 -11.78 -4.49
CA VAL A 74 -3.24 -11.06 -4.71
C VAL A 74 -4.30 -12.00 -5.30
N ARG A 75 -3.95 -12.82 -6.29
CA ARG A 75 -4.89 -13.80 -6.88
C ARG A 75 -5.30 -14.91 -5.92
N SER A 76 -4.46 -15.25 -4.93
CA SER A 76 -4.76 -16.34 -4.00
C SER A 76 -5.75 -15.90 -2.91
N ILE A 77 -5.78 -14.61 -2.58
CA ILE A 77 -6.61 -14.05 -1.50
C ILE A 77 -7.87 -13.34 -2.00
N VAL A 78 -7.85 -12.69 -3.17
CA VAL A 78 -9.01 -11.94 -3.68
C VAL A 78 -10.16 -12.89 -4.03
N PRO A 79 -11.37 -12.70 -3.46
CA PRO A 79 -12.52 -13.53 -3.78
C PRO A 79 -12.97 -13.31 -5.24
N PRO A 80 -13.43 -14.35 -5.94
CA PRO A 80 -14.05 -14.18 -7.25
C PRO A 80 -15.37 -13.42 -7.12
N LEU A 81 -15.69 -12.61 -8.13
CA LEU A 81 -17.01 -12.04 -8.29
C LEU A 81 -17.94 -13.14 -8.81
N ASP A 82 -18.91 -13.52 -7.98
CA ASP A 82 -19.83 -14.63 -8.22
C ASP A 82 -21.27 -14.14 -8.04
N PRO A 83 -22.15 -14.28 -9.05
CA PRO A 83 -23.57 -13.93 -8.94
C PRO A 83 -24.31 -14.61 -7.79
N GLY A 84 -23.83 -15.76 -7.32
CA GLY A 84 -24.39 -16.48 -6.17
C GLY A 84 -24.05 -15.88 -4.81
N ARG A 85 -23.13 -14.90 -4.75
CA ARG A 85 -22.75 -14.22 -3.50
C ARG A 85 -23.69 -13.08 -3.17
N HIS A 86 -23.82 -12.81 -1.87
CA HIS A 86 -24.66 -11.75 -1.35
C HIS A 86 -23.85 -10.70 -0.60
N LYS A 87 -24.46 -9.51 -0.47
CA LYS A 87 -23.89 -8.36 0.25
C LYS A 87 -23.44 -8.77 1.66
N GLY A 88 -22.17 -8.49 1.96
CA GLY A 88 -21.52 -8.78 3.24
C GLY A 88 -20.63 -10.02 3.21
N GLN A 89 -20.54 -10.76 2.10
CA GLN A 89 -19.66 -11.93 1.96
C GLN A 89 -18.27 -11.59 1.38
N ALA A 90 -18.12 -10.41 0.77
CA ALA A 90 -16.86 -9.93 0.21
C ALA A 90 -16.19 -8.84 1.06
N GLY A 91 -16.48 -8.79 2.36
CA GLY A 91 -15.76 -7.96 3.33
C GLY A 91 -16.62 -6.84 3.91
N LYS A 92 -16.70 -6.82 5.24
CA LYS A 92 -17.32 -5.79 6.07
C LYS A 92 -16.22 -5.15 6.92
N ILE A 93 -15.81 -3.95 6.54
CA ILE A 93 -14.71 -3.23 7.18
C ILE A 93 -15.28 -2.12 8.07
N ALA A 94 -14.69 -1.90 9.24
CA ALA A 94 -15.05 -0.78 10.09
C ALA A 94 -13.83 0.05 10.47
N VAL A 95 -13.98 1.37 10.45
CA VAL A 95 -12.97 2.34 10.87
C VAL A 95 -13.40 2.97 12.19
N ILE A 96 -12.55 2.87 13.22
CA ILE A 96 -12.68 3.58 14.49
C ILE A 96 -11.71 4.77 14.44
N GLY A 97 -12.26 5.97 14.27
CA GLY A 97 -11.46 7.18 14.09
C GLY A 97 -12.34 8.35 13.68
N GLY A 98 -11.73 9.48 13.35
CA GLY A 98 -12.45 10.73 13.11
C GLY A 98 -12.84 11.43 14.39
N CYS A 99 -12.12 12.50 14.69
CA CYS A 99 -12.46 13.50 15.69
C CYS A 99 -12.92 14.80 15.03
N ARG A 100 -13.24 15.81 15.84
CA ARG A 100 -13.64 17.14 15.40
C ARG A 100 -12.71 17.75 14.34
N GLU A 101 -11.41 17.57 14.47
CA GLU A 101 -10.40 18.16 13.57
C GLU A 101 -10.12 17.29 12.34
N TYR A 102 -10.19 15.97 12.45
CA TYR A 102 -9.66 15.03 11.45
C TYR A 102 -10.75 14.15 10.80
N THR A 103 -11.55 14.75 9.94
CA THR A 103 -12.66 14.05 9.24
C THR A 103 -12.22 13.34 7.95
N GLY A 104 -11.12 13.77 7.32
CA GLY A 104 -10.68 13.22 6.02
C GLY A 104 -10.03 11.83 6.11
N ALA A 105 -9.23 11.60 7.15
CA ALA A 105 -8.52 10.33 7.36
C ALA A 105 -9.45 9.10 7.47
N PRO A 106 -10.50 9.10 8.33
CA PRO A 106 -11.41 7.96 8.40
C PRO A 106 -12.18 7.75 7.09
N TYR A 107 -12.50 8.83 6.35
CA TYR A 107 -13.10 8.74 5.02
C TYR A 107 -12.17 8.01 4.04
N PHE A 108 -10.90 8.40 3.94
CA PHE A 108 -9.94 7.77 3.01
C PHE A 108 -9.71 6.29 3.31
N ALA A 109 -9.64 5.91 4.59
CA ALA A 109 -9.56 4.51 4.99
C ALA A 109 -10.83 3.73 4.61
N ALA A 110 -12.00 4.27 4.90
CA ALA A 110 -13.26 3.59 4.65
C ALA A 110 -13.60 3.47 3.16
N ILE A 111 -13.40 4.54 2.39
CA ILE A 111 -13.72 4.56 0.95
C ILE A 111 -12.74 3.75 0.13
N SER A 112 -11.47 3.65 0.55
CA SER A 112 -10.49 2.82 -0.15
C SER A 112 -10.88 1.35 -0.09
N ALA A 113 -11.35 0.85 1.07
CA ALA A 113 -11.89 -0.51 1.18
C ALA A 113 -13.04 -0.75 0.17
N LEU A 114 -14.02 0.15 0.09
CA LEU A 114 -15.12 0.03 -0.89
C LEU A 114 -14.61 0.04 -2.34
N LYS A 115 -13.69 0.94 -2.67
CA LYS A 115 -13.14 1.07 -4.04
C LYS A 115 -12.32 -0.13 -4.48
N ILE A 116 -11.81 -0.92 -3.54
CA ILE A 116 -11.07 -2.16 -3.80
C ILE A 116 -12.03 -3.34 -3.97
N GLY A 117 -13.15 -3.35 -3.23
CA GLY A 117 -14.20 -4.36 -3.37
C GLY A 117 -14.84 -4.83 -2.07
N ALA A 118 -14.69 -4.12 -0.95
CA ALA A 118 -15.48 -4.40 0.25
C ALA A 118 -16.97 -4.17 -0.03
N ASP A 119 -17.83 -5.04 0.50
CA ASP A 119 -19.29 -4.91 0.35
C ASP A 119 -19.86 -3.82 1.24
N LEU A 120 -19.27 -3.63 2.43
CA LEU A 120 -19.71 -2.70 3.45
C LEU A 120 -18.52 -2.05 4.14
N SER A 121 -18.63 -0.74 4.34
CA SER A 121 -17.63 0.04 5.06
C SER A 121 -18.31 0.95 6.07
N HIS A 122 -17.96 0.76 7.33
CA HIS A 122 -18.53 1.47 8.47
C HIS A 122 -17.49 2.45 9.04
N VAL A 123 -17.93 3.60 9.51
CA VAL A 123 -17.09 4.57 10.22
C VAL A 123 -17.72 4.87 11.56
N PHE A 124 -17.02 4.56 12.65
CA PHE A 124 -17.38 4.98 14.01
C PHE A 124 -16.50 6.18 14.34
N CYS A 125 -17.15 7.34 14.47
CA CYS A 125 -16.49 8.62 14.67
C CYS A 125 -17.19 9.44 15.75
N THR A 126 -16.61 10.60 16.06
CA THR A 126 -17.26 11.57 16.94
C THR A 126 -18.48 12.20 16.27
N THR A 127 -19.43 12.65 17.08
CA THR A 127 -20.66 13.31 16.61
C THR A 127 -20.35 14.49 15.67
N ASP A 128 -19.33 15.28 16.00
CA ASP A 128 -18.90 16.45 15.22
C ASP A 128 -18.32 16.07 13.85
N ALA A 129 -17.63 14.92 13.76
CA ALA A 129 -17.05 14.43 12.51
C ALA A 129 -18.11 13.82 11.56
N ALA A 130 -19.20 13.29 12.11
CA ALA A 130 -20.11 12.42 11.38
C ALA A 130 -20.81 13.11 10.19
N THR A 131 -21.33 14.32 10.38
CA THR A 131 -22.03 15.06 9.31
C THR A 131 -21.09 15.36 8.14
N VAL A 132 -19.84 15.72 8.43
CA VAL A 132 -18.82 16.01 7.41
C VAL A 132 -18.48 14.73 6.63
N ILE A 133 -18.21 13.62 7.32
CA ILE A 133 -17.86 12.35 6.68
C ILE A 133 -19.02 11.83 5.80
N LYS A 134 -20.26 11.90 6.30
CA LYS A 134 -21.47 11.54 5.53
C LYS A 134 -21.62 12.37 4.25
N SER A 135 -21.18 13.63 4.28
CA SER A 135 -21.26 14.54 3.13
C SER A 135 -20.22 14.23 2.04
N TYR A 136 -19.15 13.50 2.36
CA TYR A 136 -18.16 13.08 1.36
C TYR A 136 -18.64 11.92 0.48
N SER A 137 -19.44 11.01 1.02
CA SER A 137 -19.98 9.88 0.25
C SER A 137 -21.23 9.28 0.90
N PRO A 138 -22.31 9.05 0.12
CA PRO A 138 -23.50 8.36 0.61
C PRO A 138 -23.32 6.84 0.75
N GLU A 139 -22.21 6.28 0.28
CA GLU A 139 -21.92 4.83 0.33
C GLU A 139 -21.46 4.36 1.72
N LEU A 140 -20.90 5.27 2.52
CA LEU A 140 -20.35 4.96 3.84
C LEU A 140 -21.45 4.91 4.91
N ILE A 141 -21.38 3.91 5.79
CA ILE A 141 -22.28 3.81 6.94
C ILE A 141 -21.60 4.45 8.15
N VAL A 142 -21.99 5.68 8.49
CA VAL A 142 -21.31 6.49 9.52
C VAL A 142 -22.11 6.51 10.83
N HIS A 143 -21.46 6.11 11.91
CA HIS A 143 -21.97 5.95 13.27
C HIS A 143 -21.37 7.01 14.20
N PRO A 144 -22.13 8.06 14.59
CA PRO A 144 -21.69 9.07 15.54
C PRO A 144 -21.81 8.54 16.97
N VAL A 145 -20.85 7.75 17.43
CA VAL A 145 -20.91 7.10 18.76
C VAL A 145 -19.72 7.44 19.64
N LEU A 146 -18.62 7.95 19.08
CA LEU A 146 -17.47 8.34 19.87
C LEU A 146 -17.69 9.73 20.48
N GLU A 147 -17.08 9.97 21.64
CA GLU A 147 -17.20 11.24 22.36
C GLU A 147 -15.81 11.70 22.80
N GLU A 148 -15.60 13.01 22.84
CA GLU A 148 -14.37 13.66 23.30
C GLU A 148 -14.59 14.29 24.68
N SER A 149 -13.52 14.44 25.46
CA SER A 149 -13.59 14.92 26.85
C SER A 149 -14.32 16.26 27.02
N TYR A 150 -14.26 17.16 26.03
CA TYR A 150 -14.84 18.51 26.16
C TYR A 150 -16.38 18.51 26.18
N ASN A 151 -17.03 17.48 25.62
CA ASN A 151 -18.48 17.33 25.65
C ASN A 151 -19.00 16.74 26.96
N LEU A 152 -18.09 16.32 27.86
CA LEU A 152 -18.44 15.49 29.02
C LEU A 152 -18.06 16.15 30.34
N ARG A 153 -18.99 16.10 31.29
CA ARG A 153 -18.70 16.33 32.71
C ARG A 153 -18.06 15.08 33.31
N SER A 154 -17.22 15.23 34.32
CA SER A 154 -16.47 14.13 34.95
C SER A 154 -17.37 12.97 35.41
N GLU A 155 -18.54 13.28 35.98
CA GLU A 155 -19.54 12.30 36.44
C GLU A 155 -20.13 11.43 35.29
N ASN A 156 -20.12 11.94 34.07
CA ASN A 156 -20.71 11.27 32.91
C ASN A 156 -19.71 10.43 32.10
N LYS A 157 -18.42 10.45 32.44
CA LYS A 157 -17.39 9.74 31.66
C LYS A 157 -17.61 8.22 31.67
N LEU A 158 -17.73 7.61 32.85
CA LEU A 158 -17.91 6.17 33.00
C LEU A 158 -19.21 5.63 32.35
N PRO A 159 -20.40 6.22 32.56
CA PRO A 159 -21.61 5.75 31.87
C PRO A 159 -21.50 5.97 30.35
N THR A 160 -20.82 7.04 29.91
CA THR A 160 -20.60 7.29 28.49
C THR A 160 -19.67 6.27 27.86
N SER A 161 -18.53 5.93 28.47
CA SER A 161 -17.60 4.93 27.91
C SER A 161 -18.29 3.58 27.71
N LYS A 162 -19.07 3.12 28.70
CA LYS A 162 -19.89 1.91 28.61
C LYS A 162 -20.91 1.96 27.47
N ARG A 163 -21.56 3.12 27.27
CA ARG A 163 -22.50 3.33 26.16
C ARG A 163 -21.78 3.25 24.81
N VAL A 164 -20.65 3.96 24.66
CA VAL A 164 -19.82 3.93 23.44
C VAL A 164 -19.43 2.50 23.11
N LEU A 165 -18.91 1.76 24.10
CA LEU A 165 -18.52 0.37 23.91
C LEU A 165 -19.70 -0.49 23.46
N ALA A 166 -20.85 -0.41 24.14
CA ALA A 166 -22.05 -1.16 23.77
C ALA A 166 -22.52 -0.84 22.34
N ASP A 167 -22.46 0.44 21.94
CA ASP A 167 -22.85 0.89 20.61
C ASP A 167 -21.92 0.41 19.49
N VAL A 168 -20.64 0.21 19.77
CA VAL A 168 -19.70 -0.39 18.81
C VAL A 168 -19.84 -1.93 18.80
N VAL A 169 -19.92 -2.55 19.98
CA VAL A 169 -19.99 -4.01 20.16
C VAL A 169 -21.20 -4.61 19.43
N LYS A 170 -22.36 -3.94 19.42
CA LYS A 170 -23.56 -4.42 18.70
C LYS A 170 -23.35 -4.69 17.21
N TRP A 171 -22.35 -4.05 16.60
CA TRP A 171 -21.96 -4.26 15.21
C TRP A 171 -20.72 -5.13 15.05
N MET A 172 -19.92 -5.24 16.11
CA MET A 172 -18.53 -5.69 16.05
C MET A 172 -18.37 -7.11 15.51
N GLU A 173 -19.23 -8.05 15.94
CA GLU A 173 -19.25 -9.44 15.45
C GLU A 173 -19.47 -9.57 13.94
N ARG A 174 -19.98 -8.52 13.29
CA ARG A 174 -20.24 -8.51 11.85
C ARG A 174 -19.02 -8.09 11.06
N PHE A 175 -17.99 -7.51 11.66
CA PHE A 175 -16.85 -6.99 10.91
C PHE A 175 -15.78 -8.05 10.67
N ASP A 176 -15.26 -8.08 9.45
CA ASP A 176 -14.19 -8.99 9.08
C ASP A 176 -12.80 -8.39 9.40
N CYS A 177 -12.72 -7.07 9.63
CA CYS A 177 -11.54 -6.36 10.13
C CYS A 177 -11.92 -4.97 10.66
N LEU A 178 -11.26 -4.53 11.74
CA LEU A 178 -11.32 -3.15 12.24
C LEU A 178 -10.05 -2.38 11.88
N ILE A 179 -10.21 -1.11 11.53
CA ILE A 179 -9.12 -0.15 11.36
C ILE A 179 -9.22 0.85 12.50
N ILE A 180 -8.14 1.09 13.22
CA ILE A 180 -8.14 1.96 14.39
C ILE A 180 -7.08 3.04 14.25
N GLY A 181 -7.52 4.29 14.40
CA GLY A 181 -6.62 5.43 14.47
C GLY A 181 -6.68 6.48 13.36
N PRO A 182 -7.17 6.22 12.12
CA PRO A 182 -7.32 7.27 11.11
C PRO A 182 -8.13 8.47 11.62
N GLY A 183 -7.44 9.59 11.85
CA GLY A 183 -8.04 10.81 12.38
C GLY A 183 -8.62 10.68 13.79
N LEU A 184 -8.14 9.76 14.62
CA LEU A 184 -8.67 9.53 15.96
C LEU A 184 -8.40 10.71 16.92
N GLY A 185 -7.31 11.44 16.71
CA GLY A 185 -6.88 12.46 17.66
C GLY A 185 -6.28 11.85 18.93
N ARG A 186 -6.06 12.69 19.94
CA ARG A 186 -5.35 12.31 21.18
C ARG A 186 -6.07 12.75 22.45
N ASP A 187 -7.38 12.93 22.36
CA ASP A 187 -8.21 13.17 23.52
C ASP A 187 -8.13 11.98 24.50
N PRO A 188 -7.77 12.18 25.78
CA PRO A 188 -7.55 11.07 26.71
C PRO A 188 -8.77 10.17 26.92
N PHE A 189 -9.98 10.75 27.00
CA PHE A 189 -11.21 9.97 27.20
C PHE A 189 -11.54 9.13 25.96
N LEU A 190 -11.41 9.71 24.77
CA LEU A 190 -11.58 8.98 23.52
C LEU A 190 -10.60 7.80 23.40
N LEU A 191 -9.33 8.02 23.75
CA LEU A 191 -8.31 6.97 23.73
C LEU A 191 -8.59 5.85 24.74
N GLU A 192 -9.16 6.16 25.90
CA GLU A 192 -9.64 5.17 26.88
C GLU A 192 -10.78 4.32 26.30
N CYS A 193 -11.79 4.95 25.70
CA CYS A 193 -12.89 4.24 25.04
C CYS A 193 -12.39 3.31 23.91
N VAL A 194 -11.45 3.79 23.09
CA VAL A 194 -10.85 2.97 22.02
C VAL A 194 -10.00 1.82 22.57
N SER A 195 -9.36 2.00 23.73
CA SER A 195 -8.65 0.92 24.41
C SER A 195 -9.59 -0.22 24.79
N GLU A 196 -10.77 0.09 25.32
CA GLU A 196 -11.81 -0.91 25.62
C GLU A 196 -12.32 -1.62 24.35
N ILE A 197 -12.51 -0.87 23.25
CA ILE A 197 -12.90 -1.42 21.95
C ILE A 197 -11.85 -2.41 21.43
N ILE A 198 -10.55 -2.07 21.52
CA ILE A 198 -9.45 -2.98 21.12
C ILE A 198 -9.49 -4.26 21.96
N GLN A 199 -9.63 -4.13 23.28
CA GLN A 199 -9.68 -5.27 24.18
C GLN A 199 -10.87 -6.19 23.89
N HIS A 200 -12.04 -5.62 23.56
CA HIS A 200 -13.21 -6.40 23.19
C HIS A 200 -13.01 -7.11 21.85
N ALA A 201 -12.53 -6.40 20.82
CA ALA A 201 -12.25 -6.97 19.51
C ALA A 201 -11.24 -8.14 19.57
N ARG A 202 -10.29 -8.08 20.50
CA ARG A 202 -9.36 -9.18 20.79
C ARG A 202 -10.05 -10.42 21.34
N LYS A 203 -10.98 -10.25 22.28
CA LYS A 203 -11.75 -11.36 22.85
C LYS A 203 -12.58 -12.06 21.78
N GLU A 204 -13.13 -11.28 20.84
CA GLU A 204 -13.92 -11.77 19.70
C GLU A 204 -13.07 -12.23 18.50
N ASN A 205 -11.74 -12.25 18.64
CA ASN A 205 -10.81 -12.65 17.57
C ASN A 205 -11.03 -11.89 16.25
N ILE A 206 -11.30 -10.58 16.31
CA ILE A 206 -11.48 -9.73 15.13
C ILE A 206 -10.14 -9.12 14.70
N PRO A 207 -9.75 -9.16 13.41
CA PRO A 207 -8.50 -8.58 12.96
C PRO A 207 -8.46 -7.08 13.13
N LEU A 208 -7.27 -6.56 13.44
CA LEU A 208 -7.04 -5.14 13.69
C LEU A 208 -5.96 -4.60 12.75
N VAL A 209 -6.20 -3.45 12.14
CA VAL A 209 -5.18 -2.62 11.49
C VAL A 209 -5.06 -1.33 12.29
N ILE A 210 -3.89 -1.10 12.88
CA ILE A 210 -3.63 0.08 13.72
C ILE A 210 -2.76 1.05 12.93
N ASP A 211 -3.29 2.25 12.67
CA ASP A 211 -2.60 3.32 11.92
C ASP A 211 -2.73 4.66 12.64
N GLY A 212 -1.91 5.65 12.26
CA GLY A 212 -2.00 7.02 12.77
C GLY A 212 -2.02 7.12 14.30
N ASP A 213 -2.99 7.82 14.87
CA ASP A 213 -3.08 7.98 16.33
C ASP A 213 -3.46 6.69 17.08
N GLY A 214 -3.91 5.65 16.37
CA GLY A 214 -4.00 4.31 16.94
C GLY A 214 -2.63 3.75 17.32
N LEU A 215 -1.59 4.06 16.53
CA LEU A 215 -0.21 3.71 16.87
C LEU A 215 0.31 4.53 18.04
N PHE A 216 -0.11 5.79 18.15
CA PHE A 216 0.17 6.59 19.34
C PHE A 216 -0.42 5.92 20.59
N LEU A 217 -1.69 5.49 20.54
CA LEU A 217 -2.32 4.76 21.64
C LEU A 217 -1.56 3.48 22.00
N VAL A 218 -1.28 2.64 21.01
CA VAL A 218 -0.58 1.36 21.21
C VAL A 218 0.84 1.57 21.74
N THR A 219 1.57 2.58 21.27
CA THR A 219 2.92 2.87 21.78
C THR A 219 2.90 3.25 23.27
N ASN A 220 1.82 3.88 23.75
CA ASN A 220 1.65 4.20 25.16
C ASN A 220 1.12 3.02 25.99
N ASN A 221 0.44 2.05 25.36
CA ASN A 221 -0.06 0.85 26.01
C ASN A 221 0.10 -0.39 25.11
N LEU A 222 1.31 -0.98 25.13
CA LEU A 222 1.68 -2.11 24.26
C LEU A 222 0.83 -3.36 24.51
N GLU A 223 0.33 -3.54 25.74
CA GLU A 223 -0.49 -4.68 26.13
C GLU A 223 -1.83 -4.73 25.37
N LEU A 224 -2.24 -3.62 24.74
CA LEU A 224 -3.41 -3.60 23.85
C LEU A 224 -3.27 -4.54 22.65
N VAL A 225 -2.07 -4.76 22.13
CA VAL A 225 -1.84 -5.58 20.92
C VAL A 225 -0.89 -6.74 21.14
N LYS A 226 -0.10 -6.73 22.21
CA LYS A 226 0.93 -7.73 22.47
C LYS A 226 0.35 -9.14 22.47
N GLY A 227 0.99 -10.04 21.73
CA GLY A 227 0.58 -11.44 21.55
C GLY A 227 -0.64 -11.63 20.64
N TYR A 228 -1.20 -10.57 20.05
CA TYR A 228 -2.38 -10.67 19.19
C TYR A 228 -2.00 -10.71 17.72
N HIS A 229 -1.74 -11.91 17.21
CA HIS A 229 -1.27 -12.20 15.84
C HIS A 229 -2.21 -11.75 14.72
N LEU A 230 -3.48 -11.42 15.02
CA LEU A 230 -4.45 -10.85 14.07
C LEU A 230 -4.35 -9.32 13.94
N THR A 231 -3.24 -8.73 14.41
CA THR A 231 -2.99 -7.28 14.36
C THR A 231 -1.91 -6.95 13.33
N VAL A 232 -2.17 -5.91 12.54
CA VAL A 232 -1.17 -5.24 11.70
C VAL A 232 -0.95 -3.81 12.22
N LEU A 233 0.29 -3.46 12.53
CA LEU A 233 0.70 -2.08 12.79
C LEU A 233 1.27 -1.49 11.50
N THR A 234 0.87 -0.28 11.12
CA THR A 234 1.34 0.37 9.88
C THR A 234 2.18 1.64 10.13
N PRO A 235 3.27 1.60 10.92
CA PRO A 235 4.00 2.81 11.29
C PRO A 235 4.72 3.48 10.11
N ASN A 236 4.66 4.81 10.06
CA ASN A 236 5.59 5.61 9.27
C ASN A 236 6.98 5.66 9.95
N VAL A 237 7.95 6.29 9.28
CA VAL A 237 9.34 6.38 9.80
C VAL A 237 9.42 6.95 11.23
N ASN A 238 8.58 7.93 11.58
CA ASN A 238 8.61 8.55 12.91
C ASN A 238 7.87 7.71 13.96
N GLU A 239 6.72 7.13 13.58
CA GLU A 239 5.98 6.19 14.44
C GLU A 239 6.82 4.94 14.74
N TYR A 240 7.53 4.43 13.73
CA TYR A 240 8.42 3.28 13.86
C TYR A 240 9.57 3.57 14.81
N LYS A 241 10.22 4.74 14.69
CA LYS A 241 11.26 5.19 15.64
C LYS A 241 10.76 5.18 17.08
N ARG A 242 9.55 5.69 17.33
CA ARG A 242 8.95 5.69 18.67
C ARG A 242 8.67 4.29 19.18
N LEU A 243 8.15 3.40 18.34
CA LEU A 243 7.91 2.00 18.69
C LEU A 243 9.23 1.27 19.03
N ILE A 244 10.27 1.45 18.21
CA ILE A 244 11.59 0.84 18.44
C ILE A 244 12.18 1.33 19.77
N GLN A 245 12.19 2.63 20.02
CA GLN A 245 12.68 3.19 21.28
C GLN A 245 11.89 2.68 22.48
N LYS A 246 10.57 2.49 22.34
CA LYS A 246 9.70 2.03 23.43
C LYS A 246 9.81 0.53 23.72
N VAL A 247 10.10 -0.30 22.72
CA VAL A 247 10.06 -1.76 22.83
C VAL A 247 11.44 -2.38 22.89
N LEU A 248 12.40 -1.86 22.11
CA LEU A 248 13.77 -2.38 22.02
C LEU A 248 14.80 -1.51 22.76
N GLU A 249 14.39 -0.32 23.23
CA GLU A 249 15.27 0.61 23.97
C GLU A 249 16.55 0.98 23.19
N CYS A 250 16.45 1.02 21.86
CA CYS A 250 17.55 1.35 20.96
C CYS A 250 17.15 2.39 19.92
N ASP A 251 18.13 2.92 19.19
CA ASP A 251 17.90 3.77 18.03
C ASP A 251 17.65 2.94 16.76
N VAL A 252 16.99 3.57 15.78
CA VAL A 252 16.76 2.94 14.47
C VAL A 252 18.03 2.95 13.65
N SER A 253 18.40 1.78 13.13
CA SER A 253 19.53 1.55 12.22
C SER A 253 18.99 1.24 10.82
N ASP A 254 19.46 1.96 9.80
CA ASP A 254 19.10 1.67 8.41
C ASP A 254 19.79 0.38 7.89
N GLU A 255 20.98 0.05 8.42
CA GLU A 255 21.74 -1.15 8.03
C GLU A 255 21.10 -2.44 8.59
N ASP A 256 20.58 -2.37 9.82
CA ASP A 256 19.94 -3.49 10.53
C ASP A 256 18.41 -3.42 10.48
N ALA A 257 17.82 -2.59 9.62
CA ALA A 257 16.37 -2.36 9.59
C ALA A 257 15.53 -3.67 9.54
N PRO A 258 15.87 -4.69 8.73
CA PRO A 258 15.17 -5.97 8.72
C PRO A 258 15.24 -6.71 10.07
N GLN A 259 16.43 -6.78 10.67
CA GLN A 259 16.68 -7.45 11.94
C GLN A 259 15.94 -6.75 13.08
N GLN A 260 15.96 -5.41 13.09
CA GLN A 260 15.23 -4.60 14.05
C GLN A 260 13.72 -4.79 13.93
N LEU A 261 13.19 -4.83 12.70
CA LEU A 261 11.77 -5.05 12.45
C LEU A 261 11.33 -6.45 12.93
N GLN A 262 12.13 -7.46 12.61
CA GLN A 262 11.89 -8.84 13.02
C GLN A 262 11.89 -8.95 14.56
N MET A 263 12.90 -8.37 15.22
CA MET A 263 13.01 -8.35 16.68
C MET A 263 11.84 -7.60 17.34
N LEU A 264 11.46 -6.45 16.79
CA LEU A 264 10.33 -5.65 17.27
C LEU A 264 9.04 -6.48 17.27
N SER A 265 8.74 -7.14 16.15
CA SER A 265 7.55 -7.98 16.03
C SER A 265 7.59 -9.18 16.99
N LYS A 266 8.75 -9.86 17.14
CA LYS A 266 8.92 -10.94 18.14
C LYS A 266 8.66 -10.45 19.57
N ARG A 267 9.20 -9.28 19.93
CA ARG A 267 8.98 -8.67 21.27
C ARG A 267 7.53 -8.28 21.53
N LEU A 268 6.79 -7.93 20.48
CA LEU A 268 5.34 -7.70 20.56
C LEU A 268 4.52 -9.01 20.50
N GLY A 269 5.16 -10.18 20.50
CA GLY A 269 4.47 -11.47 20.51
C GLY A 269 3.90 -11.88 19.15
N GLY A 270 4.61 -11.57 18.07
CA GLY A 270 4.23 -11.98 16.71
C GLY A 270 3.17 -11.09 16.05
N VAL A 271 3.05 -9.84 16.50
CA VAL A 271 2.20 -8.83 15.86
C VAL A 271 2.81 -8.45 14.51
N THR A 272 2.02 -8.44 13.44
CA THR A 272 2.52 -8.05 12.12
C THR A 272 2.80 -6.55 12.08
N ILE A 273 3.96 -6.16 11.54
CA ILE A 273 4.36 -4.75 11.39
C ILE A 273 4.69 -4.49 9.93
N LEU A 274 3.99 -3.54 9.33
CA LEU A 274 4.26 -2.95 8.02
C LEU A 274 4.95 -1.61 8.24
N GLN A 275 6.28 -1.60 8.18
CA GLN A 275 7.09 -0.39 8.26
C GLN A 275 7.04 0.34 6.91
N LYS A 276 6.36 1.50 6.88
CA LYS A 276 6.22 2.32 5.67
C LYS A 276 7.55 3.02 5.34
N GLY A 277 7.99 2.92 4.10
CA GLY A 277 9.28 3.47 3.68
C GLY A 277 9.44 3.67 2.18
N LYS A 278 10.70 3.85 1.73
CA LYS A 278 11.02 3.83 0.28
C LYS A 278 10.62 2.47 -0.30
N ASN A 279 11.05 1.41 0.39
CA ASN A 279 10.50 0.07 0.30
C ASN A 279 9.71 -0.16 1.59
N ASP A 280 8.58 -0.84 1.51
CA ASP A 280 7.87 -1.26 2.72
C ASP A 280 8.46 -2.59 3.18
N LEU A 281 8.77 -2.67 4.48
CA LEU A 281 9.20 -3.91 5.13
C LEU A 281 8.05 -4.44 5.97
N ILE A 282 7.80 -5.74 5.88
CA ILE A 282 6.67 -6.41 6.52
C ILE A 282 7.22 -7.61 7.29
N SER A 283 6.88 -7.73 8.58
CA SER A 283 7.29 -8.86 9.40
C SER A 283 6.26 -9.23 10.46
N ASP A 284 6.11 -10.53 10.71
CA ASP A 284 5.39 -11.11 11.86
C ASP A 284 6.35 -11.68 12.91
N GLY A 285 7.63 -11.31 12.80
CA GLY A 285 8.70 -11.77 13.67
C GLY A 285 9.41 -12.98 13.09
N GLU A 286 8.82 -13.79 12.22
CA GLU A 286 9.53 -14.94 11.65
C GLU A 286 10.18 -14.63 10.31
N THR A 287 9.47 -13.96 9.40
CA THR A 287 10.04 -13.55 8.10
C THR A 287 10.05 -12.04 7.95
N VAL A 288 10.87 -11.54 7.01
CA VAL A 288 10.85 -10.14 6.60
C VAL A 288 10.66 -10.07 5.08
N GLU A 289 9.49 -9.60 4.69
CA GLU A 289 9.08 -9.42 3.30
C GLU A 289 9.28 -7.97 2.88
N MET A 290 9.76 -7.73 1.66
CA MET A 290 9.99 -6.39 1.13
C MET A 290 9.14 -6.13 -0.12
N VAL A 291 8.34 -5.06 -0.06
CA VAL A 291 7.61 -4.52 -1.22
C VAL A 291 8.33 -3.29 -1.75
N SER A 292 8.99 -3.45 -2.89
CA SER A 292 9.81 -2.43 -3.56
C SER A 292 9.14 -1.78 -4.77
N ILE A 293 7.82 -1.97 -4.94
CA ILE A 293 7.06 -1.36 -6.04
C ILE A 293 7.17 0.16 -5.96
N PHE A 294 7.47 0.78 -7.11
CA PHE A 294 7.45 2.22 -7.23
C PHE A 294 6.04 2.76 -6.98
N GLY A 295 5.92 3.65 -5.98
CA GLY A 295 4.69 4.34 -5.61
C GLY A 295 4.56 5.68 -6.32
N SER A 296 4.78 6.75 -5.57
CA SER A 296 4.82 8.12 -6.11
C SER A 296 5.85 8.94 -5.33
N PRO A 297 6.61 9.84 -5.97
CA PRO A 297 7.46 10.78 -5.26
C PRO A 297 6.65 11.89 -4.58
N ARG A 298 5.35 12.04 -4.92
CA ARG A 298 4.45 13.02 -4.32
C ARG A 298 3.86 12.48 -3.01
N ARG A 299 4.09 13.20 -1.91
CA ARG A 299 3.57 12.84 -0.57
C ARG A 299 2.20 13.45 -0.28
N CYS A 300 1.12 12.78 -0.64
CA CYS A 300 -0.23 13.15 -0.22
C CYS A 300 -0.48 12.69 1.24
N GLY A 301 -1.15 13.51 2.04
CA GLY A 301 -1.34 13.25 3.48
C GLY A 301 -2.12 11.97 3.77
N GLY A 302 -3.12 11.62 2.96
CA GLY A 302 -4.00 10.48 3.19
C GLY A 302 -3.56 9.15 2.57
N GLN A 303 -2.30 9.02 2.14
CA GLN A 303 -1.80 7.74 1.60
C GLN A 303 -1.76 6.64 2.67
N GLY A 304 -1.46 6.99 3.93
CA GLY A 304 -1.51 6.04 5.04
C GLY A 304 -2.92 5.50 5.27
N ASP A 305 -3.92 6.38 5.18
CA ASP A 305 -5.33 6.00 5.32
C ASP A 305 -5.78 5.04 4.20
N ILE A 306 -5.37 5.29 2.94
CA ILE A 306 -5.61 4.34 1.85
C ILE A 306 -4.93 2.99 2.13
N LEU A 307 -3.69 3.01 2.66
CA LEU A 307 -2.97 1.79 2.98
C LEU A 307 -3.73 0.97 4.04
N SER A 308 -4.16 1.60 5.13
CA SER A 308 -4.85 0.90 6.22
C SER A 308 -6.17 0.30 5.75
N GLY A 309 -6.95 1.03 4.94
CA GLY A 309 -8.14 0.51 4.26
C GLY A 309 -7.87 -0.70 3.36
N SER A 310 -6.80 -0.62 2.57
CA SER A 310 -6.38 -1.71 1.68
C SER A 310 -5.93 -2.95 2.47
N VAL A 311 -5.07 -2.77 3.48
CA VAL A 311 -4.55 -3.85 4.30
C VAL A 311 -5.66 -4.56 5.06
N ALA A 312 -6.62 -3.82 5.61
CA ALA A 312 -7.75 -4.41 6.33
C ALA A 312 -8.58 -5.33 5.43
N LEU A 313 -8.92 -4.86 4.22
CA LEU A 313 -9.70 -5.66 3.29
C LEU A 313 -8.94 -6.90 2.81
N PHE A 314 -7.69 -6.77 2.36
CA PHE A 314 -6.93 -7.93 1.91
C PHE A 314 -6.65 -8.92 3.04
N SER A 315 -6.43 -8.45 4.27
CA SER A 315 -6.27 -9.33 5.45
C SER A 315 -7.55 -10.10 5.75
N SER A 316 -8.71 -9.44 5.62
CA SER A 316 -10.02 -10.08 5.79
C SER A 316 -10.26 -11.19 4.75
N TRP A 317 -9.92 -10.92 3.48
CA TRP A 317 -10.02 -11.89 2.40
C TRP A 317 -9.04 -13.04 2.57
N ALA A 318 -7.78 -12.75 2.91
CA ALA A 318 -6.77 -13.78 3.18
C ALA A 318 -7.20 -14.71 4.32
N ARG A 319 -7.80 -14.15 5.38
CA ARG A 319 -8.33 -14.93 6.50
C ARG A 319 -9.51 -15.81 6.08
N SER A 320 -10.45 -15.27 5.32
CA SER A 320 -11.59 -16.02 4.78
C SER A 320 -11.13 -17.17 3.86
N MET A 321 -10.13 -16.93 3.02
CA MET A 321 -9.53 -17.95 2.16
C MET A 321 -8.79 -19.02 2.96
N LYS A 322 -8.09 -18.64 4.03
CA LYS A 322 -7.46 -19.60 4.97
C LYS A 322 -8.50 -20.50 5.63
N ALA A 323 -9.62 -19.92 6.08
CA ALA A 323 -10.72 -20.69 6.66
C ALA A 323 -11.35 -21.67 5.65
N THR A 324 -11.46 -21.27 4.38
CA THR A 324 -12.04 -22.10 3.31
C THR A 324 -11.10 -23.21 2.83
N ARG A 325 -9.80 -22.93 2.70
CA ARG A 325 -8.80 -23.88 2.15
C ARG A 325 -8.19 -24.83 3.19
N GLY A 326 -8.38 -24.57 4.48
CA GLY A 326 -7.93 -25.44 5.57
C GLY A 326 -6.40 -25.56 5.66
N ALA A 327 -5.93 -26.74 6.09
CA ALA A 327 -4.54 -27.01 6.54
C ALA A 327 -3.44 -26.76 5.49
N GLY A 328 -3.78 -26.57 4.20
CA GLY A 328 -2.82 -26.24 3.14
C GLY A 328 -2.41 -24.76 3.08
N PHE A 329 -3.08 -23.86 3.82
CA PHE A 329 -2.77 -22.44 3.83
C PHE A 329 -1.88 -22.09 5.05
N THR A 330 -0.58 -22.24 4.87
CA THR A 330 0.43 -22.06 5.94
C THR A 330 0.79 -20.60 6.19
N GLU A 331 0.61 -19.73 5.19
CA GLU A 331 0.98 -18.32 5.27
C GLU A 331 0.12 -17.55 6.28
N ASN A 332 0.73 -16.52 6.88
CA ASN A 332 0.06 -15.60 7.79
C ASN A 332 -0.86 -14.65 6.99
N PRO A 333 -2.19 -14.66 7.20
CA PRO A 333 -3.11 -13.79 6.47
C PRO A 333 -2.79 -12.30 6.60
N MET A 334 -2.24 -11.88 7.74
CA MET A 334 -1.87 -10.48 8.01
C MET A 334 -0.65 -10.04 7.18
N ILE A 335 0.30 -10.94 6.96
CA ILE A 335 1.44 -10.70 6.05
C ILE A 335 0.95 -10.58 4.60
N LEU A 336 0.13 -11.52 4.14
CA LEU A 336 -0.41 -11.49 2.78
C LEU A 336 -1.26 -10.23 2.52
N GLY A 337 -2.10 -9.85 3.49
CA GLY A 337 -2.90 -8.64 3.44
C GLY A 337 -2.05 -7.38 3.39
N SER A 338 -0.96 -7.34 4.18
CA SER A 338 0.02 -6.24 4.20
C SER A 338 0.75 -6.09 2.86
N ILE A 339 1.20 -7.21 2.27
CA ILE A 339 1.86 -7.24 0.96
C ILE A 339 0.92 -6.75 -0.13
N ALA A 340 -0.30 -7.31 -0.19
CA ALA A 340 -1.29 -6.94 -1.20
C ALA A 340 -1.73 -5.47 -1.07
N GLY A 341 -1.97 -4.99 0.16
CA GLY A 341 -2.33 -3.61 0.44
C GLY A 341 -1.23 -2.62 0.05
N SER A 342 0.02 -2.88 0.45
CA SER A 342 1.18 -2.06 0.08
C SER A 342 1.38 -2.02 -1.44
N ALA A 343 1.34 -3.18 -2.09
CA ALA A 343 1.52 -3.28 -3.53
C ALA A 343 0.43 -2.52 -4.30
N LEU A 344 -0.83 -2.65 -3.88
CA LEU A 344 -1.96 -1.98 -4.50
C LEU A 344 -1.85 -0.46 -4.37
N LEU A 345 -1.63 0.05 -3.15
CA LEU A 345 -1.46 1.48 -2.93
C LEU A 345 -0.33 2.05 -3.78
N ARG A 346 0.83 1.39 -3.81
CA ARG A 346 1.99 1.83 -4.59
C ARG A 346 1.65 1.90 -6.08
N ARG A 347 1.02 0.86 -6.63
CA ARG A 347 0.57 0.86 -8.04
C ARG A 347 -0.43 1.99 -8.32
N ALA A 348 -1.43 2.17 -7.46
CA ALA A 348 -2.43 3.22 -7.62
C ALA A 348 -1.82 4.62 -7.53
N ALA A 349 -0.87 4.83 -6.61
CA ALA A 349 -0.13 6.07 -6.47
C ALA A 349 0.73 6.38 -7.70
N SER A 350 1.35 5.36 -8.29
CA SER A 350 2.13 5.48 -9.53
C SER A 350 1.24 5.92 -10.70
N LEU A 351 0.09 5.26 -10.89
CA LEU A 351 -0.87 5.62 -11.93
C LEU A 351 -1.44 7.03 -11.75
N ALA A 352 -1.78 7.42 -10.52
CA ALA A 352 -2.26 8.76 -10.22
C ALA A 352 -1.15 9.80 -10.51
N PHE A 353 0.08 9.51 -10.10
CA PHE A 353 1.23 10.38 -10.35
C PHE A 353 1.61 10.48 -11.82
N GLU A 354 1.47 9.41 -12.59
CA GLU A 354 1.73 9.44 -14.02
C GLU A 354 0.86 10.49 -14.72
N ASN A 355 -0.40 10.60 -14.29
CA ASN A 355 -1.39 11.52 -14.86
C ASN A 355 -1.31 12.93 -14.26
N LYS A 356 -1.18 13.06 -12.94
CA LYS A 356 -1.32 14.35 -12.21
C LYS A 356 0.03 14.95 -11.79
N LYS A 357 1.11 14.18 -11.78
CA LYS A 357 2.46 14.63 -11.39
C LYS A 357 2.43 15.37 -10.05
N ARG A 358 2.85 16.65 -10.02
CA ARG A 358 2.91 17.47 -8.80
C ARG A 358 1.54 17.67 -8.15
N SER A 359 0.46 17.71 -8.93
CA SER A 359 -0.89 17.98 -8.42
C SER A 359 -1.58 16.74 -7.85
N THR A 360 -0.95 15.57 -7.85
CA THR A 360 -1.54 14.33 -7.29
C THR A 360 -2.02 14.54 -5.85
N LEU A 361 -3.28 14.19 -5.62
CA LEU A 361 -3.98 14.20 -4.34
C LEU A 361 -4.36 12.77 -3.92
N THR A 362 -4.77 12.62 -2.66
CA THR A 362 -5.26 11.33 -2.14
C THR A 362 -6.45 10.80 -2.93
N THR A 363 -7.34 11.68 -3.38
CA THR A 363 -8.52 11.33 -4.19
C THR A 363 -8.14 10.77 -5.56
N ASP A 364 -7.10 11.32 -6.22
CA ASP A 364 -6.61 10.79 -7.50
C ASP A 364 -6.08 9.35 -7.34
N ILE A 365 -5.46 9.04 -6.20
CA ILE A 365 -4.99 7.69 -5.89
C ILE A 365 -6.18 6.75 -5.72
N ILE A 366 -7.24 7.19 -5.04
CA ILE A 366 -8.47 6.41 -4.83
C ILE A 366 -9.12 6.03 -6.17
N GLU A 367 -9.17 6.96 -7.13
CA GLU A 367 -9.69 6.70 -8.49
C GLU A 367 -8.87 5.64 -9.25
N CYS A 368 -7.62 5.42 -8.85
CA CYS A 368 -6.74 4.42 -9.47
C CYS A 368 -6.78 3.06 -8.77
N LEU A 369 -7.42 2.93 -7.59
CA LEU A 369 -7.44 1.68 -6.81
C LEU A 369 -8.08 0.52 -7.59
N GLY A 370 -9.31 0.68 -8.08
CA GLY A 370 -10.02 -0.39 -8.80
C GLY A 370 -9.26 -0.91 -10.03
N ARG A 371 -8.62 -0.01 -10.80
CA ARG A 371 -7.76 -0.39 -11.93
C ARG A 371 -6.50 -1.14 -11.48
N SER A 372 -5.98 -0.82 -10.30
CA SER A 372 -4.76 -1.42 -9.76
C SER A 372 -4.97 -2.83 -9.20
N VAL A 373 -6.21 -3.21 -8.86
CA VAL A 373 -6.57 -4.58 -8.43
C VAL A 373 -6.47 -5.54 -9.62
N HIS A 374 -6.96 -5.11 -10.78
CA HIS A 374 -7.08 -5.93 -11.99
C HIS A 374 -5.86 -5.87 -12.92
N VAL A 375 -4.66 -5.66 -12.40
CA VAL A 375 -3.46 -5.67 -13.24
C VAL A 375 -3.24 -7.09 -13.77
N LYS A 376 -3.78 -7.32 -14.98
CA LYS A 376 -3.27 -8.29 -15.94
C LYS A 376 -1.76 -8.05 -15.99
N LEU A 377 -0.99 -9.09 -15.66
CA LEU A 377 0.43 -9.17 -15.99
C LEU A 377 0.59 -8.61 -17.40
N GLY A 378 1.44 -7.58 -17.54
CA GLY A 378 1.47 -6.70 -18.69
C GLY A 378 1.42 -7.44 -20.02
N ASN A 379 0.64 -6.91 -20.97
CA ASN A 379 0.75 -7.15 -22.41
C ASN A 379 0.86 -8.60 -22.93
N LEU A 380 0.53 -9.63 -22.13
CA LEU A 380 0.41 -10.99 -22.68
C LEU A 380 -0.85 -11.17 -23.53
N TRP A 381 -1.84 -10.28 -23.46
CA TRP A 381 -2.98 -10.34 -24.38
C TRP A 381 -2.61 -9.86 -25.78
N LEU A 382 -1.80 -8.80 -25.91
CA LEU A 382 -1.26 -8.39 -27.22
C LEU A 382 -0.28 -9.45 -27.74
N PHE A 383 0.60 -10.01 -26.90
CA PHE A 383 1.50 -11.06 -27.34
C PHE A 383 0.83 -12.42 -27.60
N SER A 384 -0.19 -12.82 -26.84
CA SER A 384 -0.92 -14.08 -27.10
C SER A 384 -1.78 -13.97 -28.35
N THR A 385 -2.39 -12.80 -28.61
CA THR A 385 -3.13 -12.58 -29.85
C THR A 385 -2.17 -12.47 -31.04
N MET A 386 -1.00 -11.82 -30.88
CA MET A 386 0.02 -11.74 -31.93
C MET A 386 0.78 -13.06 -32.16
N CYS A 387 1.06 -13.86 -31.13
CA CYS A 387 1.66 -15.20 -31.25
C CYS A 387 0.66 -16.22 -31.79
N ALA A 388 -0.63 -16.14 -31.42
CA ALA A 388 -1.67 -16.97 -32.03
C ALA A 388 -1.85 -16.63 -33.53
N LEU A 389 -1.70 -15.36 -33.91
CA LEU A 389 -1.66 -14.93 -35.32
C LEU A 389 -0.37 -15.38 -36.05
N SER A 390 0.75 -15.53 -35.34
CA SER A 390 2.03 -15.97 -35.94
C SER A 390 2.19 -17.49 -36.04
N LEU A 391 1.44 -18.27 -35.26
CA LEU A 391 1.51 -19.75 -35.26
C LEU A 391 0.40 -20.42 -36.10
N CYS A 392 -0.62 -19.68 -36.55
CA CYS A 392 -1.71 -20.21 -37.39
C CYS A 392 -1.57 -19.95 -38.89
N THR A 393 -0.48 -19.35 -39.38
CA THR A 393 -0.29 -19.08 -40.81
C THR A 393 0.59 -20.15 -41.49
N SER A 394 0.12 -21.40 -41.49
CA SER A 394 0.56 -22.40 -42.47
C SER A 394 -0.39 -22.55 -43.67
N LYS A 395 -1.50 -21.77 -43.75
CA LYS A 395 -2.28 -21.54 -44.98
C LYS A 395 -2.90 -20.13 -44.98
N PRO A 396 -2.94 -19.42 -46.12
CA PRO A 396 -3.46 -18.06 -46.17
C PRO A 396 -4.98 -18.10 -46.34
N GLN A 397 -5.73 -17.88 -45.27
CA GLN A 397 -7.12 -17.42 -45.36
C GLN A 397 -7.31 -16.22 -44.44
N LEU A 398 -7.76 -15.11 -45.05
CA LEU A 398 -8.03 -13.83 -44.42
C LEU A 398 -9.10 -14.00 -43.33
N LEU A 399 -8.77 -13.75 -42.07
CA LEU A 399 -9.75 -13.57 -41.00
C LEU A 399 -9.76 -12.10 -40.60
N VAL A 400 -10.73 -11.34 -41.11
CA VAL A 400 -11.02 -9.97 -40.65
C VAL A 400 -12.01 -10.09 -39.50
N VAL A 401 -11.55 -9.96 -38.26
CA VAL A 401 -12.43 -9.91 -37.09
C VAL A 401 -12.83 -8.46 -36.84
N ALA A 402 -14.03 -8.10 -37.28
CA ALA A 402 -14.73 -6.90 -36.83
C ALA A 402 -15.47 -7.23 -35.52
N THR A 403 -15.14 -6.53 -34.44
CA THR A 403 -15.85 -6.64 -33.15
C THR A 403 -17.22 -5.98 -33.25
N LEU A 404 -18.29 -6.78 -33.20
CA LEU A 404 -19.66 -6.35 -32.87
C LEU A 404 -20.06 -6.92 -31.50
N PRO A 405 -20.90 -6.22 -30.71
CA PRO A 405 -21.30 -6.70 -29.39
C PRO A 405 -22.24 -7.92 -29.51
N ILE A 406 -21.98 -8.95 -28.70
CA ILE A 406 -22.79 -10.17 -28.61
C ILE A 406 -24.07 -9.86 -27.83
N LEU A 407 -25.21 -9.87 -28.50
CA LEU A 407 -26.54 -10.02 -27.89
C LEU A 407 -26.76 -11.50 -27.55
N ASN A 408 -27.30 -11.74 -26.35
CA ASN A 408 -27.55 -13.04 -25.74
C ASN A 408 -28.71 -13.80 -26.46
N PRO A 409 -28.53 -15.03 -26.95
CA PRO A 409 -29.61 -15.79 -27.58
C PRO A 409 -30.27 -16.70 -26.53
N ASN A 410 -31.29 -16.20 -25.85
CA ASN A 410 -32.28 -17.04 -25.16
C ASN A 410 -33.54 -16.22 -24.93
N THR A 411 -34.41 -16.14 -25.95
CA THR A 411 -35.84 -15.81 -25.80
C THR A 411 -36.51 -15.95 -27.17
N GLU A 412 -36.93 -17.16 -27.52
CA GLU A 412 -38.05 -17.37 -28.44
C GLU A 412 -38.98 -18.43 -27.83
N ARG A 413 -40.09 -17.95 -27.26
CA ARG A 413 -41.39 -18.63 -27.21
C ARG A 413 -42.47 -17.55 -27.25
N ASP A 414 -43.12 -17.48 -28.40
CA ASP A 414 -44.46 -17.00 -28.75
C ASP A 414 -45.31 -16.29 -27.68
N ASN A 415 -45.75 -15.05 -27.98
CA ASN A 415 -47.18 -14.69 -28.06
C ASN A 415 -47.35 -13.30 -28.72
N PRO A 416 -48.32 -13.09 -29.65
CA PRO A 416 -48.54 -11.82 -30.33
C PRO A 416 -49.63 -11.01 -29.61
N ASN A 417 -49.34 -9.77 -29.21
CA ASN A 417 -50.25 -8.61 -29.16
C ASN A 417 -49.68 -7.52 -28.24
N SER A 418 -49.16 -6.43 -28.82
CA SER A 418 -49.49 -5.05 -28.41
C SER A 418 -48.64 -4.04 -29.19
N TYR A 419 -49.31 -3.23 -30.00
CA TYR A 419 -48.84 -1.99 -30.59
C TYR A 419 -48.62 -0.91 -29.51
N HIS A 420 -47.50 -0.16 -29.54
CA HIS A 420 -47.46 1.27 -29.90
C HIS A 420 -46.12 1.98 -29.63
N ASN A 421 -45.66 2.70 -30.67
CA ASN A 421 -44.96 3.98 -30.71
C ASN A 421 -43.57 4.16 -30.08
N GLN A 422 -42.52 4.25 -30.93
CA GLN A 422 -41.61 5.42 -31.05
C GLN A 422 -40.68 5.31 -32.30
N PRO A 423 -40.14 6.43 -32.85
CA PRO A 423 -39.73 6.54 -34.25
C PRO A 423 -38.31 6.03 -34.54
N LYS A 424 -38.14 5.39 -35.72
CA LYS A 424 -36.87 4.93 -36.30
C LYS A 424 -36.28 6.01 -37.22
N TYR A 425 -35.00 6.33 -37.06
CA TYR A 425 -34.15 6.95 -38.10
C TYR A 425 -33.17 5.88 -38.66
N PRO A 426 -32.94 5.78 -39.98
CA PRO A 426 -32.11 4.74 -40.56
C PRO A 426 -30.64 5.16 -40.71
N ILE A 427 -29.71 4.34 -40.23
CA ILE A 427 -28.28 4.41 -40.58
C ILE A 427 -27.90 3.08 -41.21
N THR A 428 -27.96 2.97 -42.54
CA THR A 428 -27.28 1.94 -43.33
C THR A 428 -27.25 2.36 -44.80
N SER A 429 -26.14 2.94 -45.28
CA SER A 429 -25.68 2.82 -46.70
C SER A 429 -24.47 3.71 -47.01
N VAL A 430 -23.33 3.55 -46.34
CA VAL A 430 -22.02 3.94 -46.90
C VAL A 430 -21.00 2.95 -46.36
N CYS A 431 -20.01 2.57 -47.18
CA CYS A 431 -18.96 1.57 -46.92
C CYS A 431 -19.30 0.12 -47.29
N ARG A 432 -19.55 -0.13 -48.58
CA ARG A 432 -19.37 -1.47 -49.16
C ARG A 432 -18.43 -1.53 -50.38
N GLU A 433 -17.71 -0.47 -50.74
CA GLU A 433 -16.97 -0.45 -52.02
C GLU A 433 -15.48 -0.08 -52.03
N GLU A 434 -14.80 0.20 -50.91
CA GLU A 434 -13.38 0.63 -50.95
C GLU A 434 -12.38 -0.28 -50.20
N VAL A 435 -12.43 -1.59 -50.42
CA VAL A 435 -11.36 -2.52 -49.95
C VAL A 435 -10.80 -3.38 -51.10
N LYS A 436 -10.65 -2.80 -52.30
CA LYS A 436 -10.11 -3.52 -53.48
C LYS A 436 -8.72 -3.11 -53.96
N THR A 437 -7.99 -2.23 -53.27
CA THR A 437 -6.70 -1.72 -53.78
C THR A 437 -5.63 -1.62 -52.69
N TRP A 438 -5.17 -2.76 -52.19
CA TRP A 438 -3.88 -2.83 -51.49
C TRP A 438 -2.96 -3.73 -52.30
N ALA A 439 -1.90 -3.16 -52.88
CA ALA A 439 -0.92 -3.91 -53.64
C ALA A 439 0.00 -4.70 -52.69
N LEU A 440 0.08 -6.02 -52.90
CA LEU A 440 0.89 -6.98 -52.13
C LEU A 440 2.35 -6.57 -51.81
N PRO A 441 3.09 -5.77 -52.63
CA PRO A 441 4.48 -5.42 -52.33
C PRO A 441 4.66 -4.49 -51.12
N GLU A 442 3.67 -3.65 -50.81
CA GLU A 442 3.78 -2.61 -49.77
C GLU A 442 3.57 -3.18 -48.37
N ILE A 443 2.67 -4.16 -48.24
CA ILE A 443 2.44 -4.94 -47.02
C ILE A 443 3.69 -5.77 -46.66
N ARG A 444 4.39 -6.32 -47.67
CA ARG A 444 5.66 -7.05 -47.46
C ARG A 444 6.77 -6.16 -46.91
N ARG A 445 6.87 -4.90 -47.35
CA ARG A 445 7.87 -3.96 -46.81
C ARG A 445 7.60 -3.59 -45.35
N VAL A 446 6.33 -3.40 -44.97
CA VAL A 446 5.95 -3.13 -43.57
C VAL A 446 6.24 -4.34 -42.68
N MET A 447 5.94 -5.56 -43.14
CA MET A 447 6.25 -6.78 -42.39
C MET A 447 7.76 -7.06 -42.27
N LEU A 448 8.56 -6.79 -43.32
CA LEU A 448 10.02 -6.92 -43.27
C LEU A 448 10.64 -5.93 -42.27
N LEU A 449 10.15 -4.69 -42.22
CA LEU A 449 10.57 -3.69 -41.23
C LEU A 449 10.25 -4.13 -39.78
N ILE A 450 9.09 -4.75 -39.56
CA ILE A 450 8.70 -5.28 -38.24
C ILE A 450 9.59 -6.48 -37.84
N SER A 451 9.97 -7.34 -38.81
CA SER A 451 10.88 -8.47 -38.56
C SER A 451 12.32 -8.02 -38.29
N ALA A 452 12.80 -6.96 -38.94
CA ALA A 452 14.15 -6.43 -38.73
C ALA A 452 14.30 -5.77 -37.35
N PHE A 453 13.23 -5.22 -36.78
CA PHE A 453 13.23 -4.64 -35.44
C PHE A 453 13.13 -5.67 -34.31
N SER A 454 12.66 -6.89 -34.59
CA SER A 454 12.53 -7.97 -33.60
C SER A 454 13.82 -8.76 -33.37
N CYS A 455 14.87 -8.56 -34.17
CA CYS A 455 16.18 -9.21 -34.03
C CYS A 455 17.29 -8.34 -33.41
N LEU A 456 16.99 -7.11 -32.97
CA LEU A 456 17.99 -6.22 -32.36
C LEU A 456 17.88 -6.23 -30.83
N ASP A 457 18.81 -6.93 -30.19
CA ASP A 457 18.98 -6.94 -28.74
C ASP A 457 19.54 -5.60 -28.26
N ILE A 458 18.69 -4.73 -27.70
CA ILE A 458 19.11 -3.38 -27.26
C ILE A 458 18.45 -2.96 -25.94
N THR A 459 19.28 -2.49 -25.02
CA THR A 459 18.98 -1.99 -23.67
C THR A 459 18.11 -0.72 -23.62
N GLU A 460 17.46 -0.51 -22.46
CA GLU A 460 16.31 0.37 -22.17
C GLU A 460 16.34 1.82 -22.72
N ARG A 461 17.50 2.44 -22.95
CA ARG A 461 17.54 3.84 -23.44
C ARG A 461 17.17 4.01 -24.92
N ARG A 462 17.19 2.95 -25.74
CA ARG A 462 16.81 3.05 -27.17
C ARG A 462 15.31 2.83 -27.44
N TYR A 463 14.52 2.37 -26.45
CA TYR A 463 13.08 2.13 -26.61
C TYR A 463 12.29 3.41 -26.92
N VAL A 464 12.62 4.52 -26.26
CA VAL A 464 11.93 5.80 -26.46
C VAL A 464 12.23 6.37 -27.84
N THR A 465 13.50 6.30 -28.29
CA THR A 465 13.91 6.82 -29.60
C THR A 465 13.41 5.95 -30.76
N ALA A 466 13.34 4.62 -30.59
CA ALA A 466 12.80 3.71 -31.60
C ALA A 466 11.27 3.85 -31.73
N GLY A 467 10.54 3.99 -30.62
CA GLY A 467 9.10 4.22 -30.62
C GLY A 467 8.71 5.56 -31.25
N ILE A 468 9.50 6.63 -31.01
CA ILE A 468 9.30 7.94 -31.65
C ILE A 468 9.56 7.85 -33.16
N ARG A 469 10.62 7.15 -33.60
CA ARG A 469 10.91 6.96 -35.04
C ARG A 469 9.85 6.11 -35.75
N PHE A 470 9.26 5.11 -35.09
CA PHE A 470 8.16 4.32 -35.64
C PHE A 470 6.89 5.18 -35.81
N LYS A 471 6.57 6.03 -34.83
CA LYS A 471 5.43 6.96 -34.90
C LYS A 471 5.62 8.02 -35.99
N ILE A 472 6.82 8.55 -36.16
CA ILE A 472 7.16 9.50 -37.24
C ILE A 472 7.06 8.81 -38.62
N ALA A 473 7.59 7.60 -38.78
CA ALA A 473 7.52 6.88 -40.05
C ALA A 473 6.08 6.56 -40.48
N VAL A 474 5.21 6.18 -39.54
CA VAL A 474 3.79 5.92 -39.82
C VAL A 474 3.04 7.23 -40.13
N CYS A 475 3.31 8.31 -39.39
CA CYS A 475 2.69 9.62 -39.67
C CYS A 475 3.15 10.24 -41.00
N SER A 476 4.43 10.13 -41.37
CA SER A 476 4.95 10.67 -42.63
C SER A 476 4.41 9.91 -43.86
N VAL A 477 4.15 8.60 -43.74
CA VAL A 477 3.50 7.81 -44.79
C VAL A 477 2.02 8.18 -44.95
N LEU A 478 1.36 8.62 -43.87
CA LEU A 478 -0.02 9.09 -43.90
C LEU A 478 -0.14 10.54 -44.42
N GLU A 479 0.77 11.45 -44.04
CA GLU A 479 0.79 12.84 -44.55
C GLU A 479 1.15 12.94 -46.03
N MET A 480 2.00 12.06 -46.56
CA MET A 480 2.32 12.06 -48.01
C MET A 480 1.16 11.62 -48.91
N LYS A 481 0.11 10.96 -48.37
CA LYS A 481 -1.04 10.49 -49.16
C LYS A 481 -2.33 11.28 -48.97
N TYR A 482 -2.49 12.03 -47.89
CA TYR A 482 -3.68 12.84 -47.64
C TYR A 482 -3.37 14.35 -47.71
N LYS A 483 -3.25 14.88 -48.93
CA LYS A 483 -3.60 16.29 -49.17
C LYS A 483 -5.12 16.39 -48.97
N LEU A 484 -5.54 16.88 -47.81
CA LEU A 484 -6.93 17.25 -47.56
C LEU A 484 -7.38 18.24 -48.65
N PRO A 485 -8.48 17.98 -49.37
CA PRO A 485 -9.03 18.99 -50.26
C PRO A 485 -9.64 20.09 -49.39
N GLU A 486 -9.17 21.32 -49.56
CA GLU A 486 -9.92 22.51 -49.15
C GLU A 486 -11.30 22.44 -49.80
N LYS A 487 -12.36 22.40 -48.97
CA LYS A 487 -13.68 22.81 -49.40
C LYS A 487 -14.27 23.78 -48.38
N ARG A 488 -14.36 25.03 -48.85
CA ARG A 488 -15.31 26.07 -48.47
C ARG A 488 -16.68 25.47 -48.13
N PHE A 489 -17.19 25.73 -46.94
CA PHE A 489 -18.27 26.69 -46.67
C PHE A 489 -18.33 26.98 -45.17
#